data_AF-A9WXI5-F1
#
_entry.id   AF-A9WXI5-F1
#
_cell.length_a   1.000
_cell.length_b   1.000
_cell.length_c   1.000
_cell.angle_alpha   90.00
_cell.angle_beta   90.00
_cell.angle_gamma   90.00
#
_symmetry.space_group_name_H-M   'P 1'
#
loop_
_entity.id
_entity.type
_entity.pdbx_description
1 polymer ?
#
loop_
_entity_poly.entity_id
_entity_poly.type
_entity_poly.pdbx_seq_one_letter_code
_entity_poly.pdbx_strand_id
1 'polypeptide(L)'
;MQQELNEAIEELREEKPRSAQKSASKPNLDLIMGIPVDVQVVLGGTTMPVSSLMKLGLGAVITLDKQIGDPVDIVVNGRVIARGEVIVLEDDSPRFGVSLTEIIGK
;
A
#
# COMPACT_ATOMS: atom_id res chain seq x y z
N MET A 1 11.53 -8.84 69.12
CA MET A 1 11.93 -7.46 68.77
C MET A 1 12.95 -7.36 67.63
N GLN A 2 14.15 -7.97 67.70
CA GLN A 2 15.11 -7.92 66.56
C GLN A 2 14.86 -8.96 65.45
N GLN A 3 14.06 -10.01 65.71
CA GLN A 3 13.67 -10.99 64.67
C GLN A 3 12.52 -10.50 63.78
N GLU A 4 11.53 -9.83 64.36
CA GLU A 4 10.37 -9.29 63.61
C GLU A 4 10.79 -8.19 62.61
N LEU A 5 11.84 -7.43 62.94
CA LEU A 5 12.39 -6.40 62.04
C LEU A 5 13.10 -7.01 60.84
N ASN A 6 13.76 -8.16 61.00
CA ASN A 6 14.45 -8.83 59.90
C ASN A 6 13.47 -9.53 58.96
N GLU A 7 12.34 -9.99 59.47
CA GLU A 7 11.28 -10.63 58.69
C GLU A 7 10.52 -9.60 57.82
N ALA A 8 10.24 -8.41 58.36
CA ALA A 8 9.64 -7.32 57.60
C ALA A 8 10.55 -6.74 56.49
N ILE A 9 11.88 -6.86 56.64
CA ILE A 9 12.85 -6.41 55.62
C ILE A 9 12.91 -7.38 54.43
N GLU A 10 12.66 -8.67 54.64
CA GLU A 10 12.59 -9.66 53.56
C GLU A 10 11.26 -9.59 52.79
N GLU A 11 10.14 -9.27 53.44
CA GLU A 11 8.84 -9.06 52.74
C GLU A 11 8.86 -7.85 51.79
N LEU A 12 9.65 -6.81 52.10
CA LEU A 12 9.83 -5.64 51.22
C LEU A 12 10.78 -5.89 50.04
N ARG A 13 11.55 -7.00 50.06
CA ARG A 13 12.48 -7.39 48.96
C ARG A 13 11.81 -8.17 47.84
N GLU A 14 10.57 -8.63 48.03
CA GLU A 14 9.80 -9.33 46.99
C GLU A 14 9.01 -8.41 46.04
N GLU A 15 9.26 -7.10 46.04
CA GLU A 15 8.93 -6.29 44.86
C GLU A 15 10.00 -6.49 43.78
N LYS A 16 9.92 -7.59 43.03
CA LYS A 16 10.50 -7.60 41.68
C LYS A 16 9.84 -6.45 40.93
N PRO A 17 10.59 -5.43 40.47
CA PRO A 17 10.01 -4.39 39.66
C PRO A 17 9.37 -5.08 38.47
N ARG A 18 8.04 -5.04 38.37
CA ARG A 18 7.33 -5.41 37.15
C ARG A 18 8.05 -4.64 36.07
N SER A 19 8.85 -5.35 35.29
CA SER A 19 9.48 -4.82 34.11
C SER A 19 8.36 -4.07 33.40
N ALA A 20 8.47 -2.75 33.34
CA ALA A 20 7.79 -1.96 32.35
C ALA A 20 8.37 -2.48 31.03
N GLN A 21 7.85 -3.63 30.60
CA GLN A 21 8.02 -4.18 29.31
C GLN A 21 7.41 -3.07 28.46
N LYS A 22 8.28 -2.21 27.96
CA LYS A 22 8.11 -1.58 26.67
C LYS A 22 7.93 -2.75 25.71
N SER A 23 6.74 -3.36 25.71
CA SER A 23 6.14 -3.76 24.48
C SER A 23 6.01 -2.46 23.71
N ALA A 24 7.07 -2.09 23.00
CA ALA A 24 6.88 -1.52 21.70
C ALA A 24 6.03 -2.57 20.98
N SER A 25 4.71 -2.45 21.17
CA SER A 25 3.70 -3.26 20.55
C SER A 25 4.07 -3.20 19.09
N LYS A 26 4.51 -4.35 18.53
CA LYS A 26 4.70 -4.46 17.08
C LYS A 26 3.47 -3.78 16.48
N PRO A 27 3.65 -2.75 15.63
CA PRO A 27 2.52 -2.06 15.03
C PRO A 27 1.55 -3.14 14.56
N ASN A 28 0.29 -3.02 14.97
CA ASN A 28 -0.70 -4.06 14.76
C ASN A 28 -0.90 -4.24 13.25
N LEU A 29 -0.11 -5.13 12.66
CA LEU A 29 0.05 -5.26 11.21
C LEU A 29 -1.30 -5.58 10.58
N ASP A 30 -2.13 -6.34 11.30
CA ASP A 30 -3.48 -6.72 10.91
C ASP A 30 -4.38 -5.50 10.67
N LEU A 31 -4.21 -4.42 11.45
CA LEU A 31 -4.94 -3.17 11.21
C LEU A 31 -4.47 -2.47 9.94
N ILE A 32 -3.18 -2.54 9.62
CA ILE A 32 -2.59 -1.92 8.41
C ILE A 32 -3.03 -2.68 7.16
N MET A 33 -3.10 -4.01 7.21
CA MET A 33 -3.51 -4.86 6.08
C MET A 33 -4.96 -4.62 5.63
N GLY A 34 -5.81 -4.09 6.51
CA GLY A 34 -7.21 -3.76 6.21
C GLY A 34 -7.42 -2.36 5.64
N ILE A 35 -6.37 -1.54 5.49
CA ILE A 35 -6.51 -0.17 4.97
C ILE A 35 -6.84 -0.26 3.47
N PRO A 36 -8.01 0.23 3.02
CA PRO A 36 -8.34 0.24 1.60
C PRO A 36 -7.42 1.22 0.86
N VAL A 37 -7.01 0.86 -0.35
CA VAL A 37 -6.17 1.68 -1.22
C VAL A 37 -6.77 1.78 -2.61
N ASP A 38 -6.66 2.97 -3.21
CA ASP A 38 -7.08 3.18 -4.59
C ASP A 38 -6.01 2.67 -5.55
N VAL A 39 -6.40 1.71 -6.38
CA VAL A 39 -5.56 1.13 -7.42
C VAL A 39 -6.00 1.68 -8.76
N GLN A 40 -5.06 2.26 -9.50
CA GLN A 40 -5.28 2.79 -10.83
C GLN A 40 -4.49 1.97 -11.85
N VAL A 41 -5.14 1.59 -12.94
CA VAL A 41 -4.48 0.98 -14.10
C VAL A 41 -4.29 2.07 -15.15
N VAL A 42 -3.05 2.38 -15.48
CA VAL A 42 -2.69 3.46 -16.39
C VAL A 42 -2.23 2.87 -17.72
N LEU A 43 -3.03 3.13 -18.76
CA LEU A 43 -2.71 2.72 -20.14
C LEU A 43 -1.50 3.47 -20.69
N GLY A 44 -1.35 4.75 -20.33
CA GLY A 44 -0.23 5.59 -20.77
C GLY A 44 -0.43 7.04 -20.36
N GLY A 45 0.63 7.82 -20.51
CA GLY A 45 0.67 9.24 -20.17
C GLY A 45 0.90 10.11 -21.40
N THR A 46 0.65 11.40 -21.26
CA THR A 46 1.08 12.40 -22.23
C THR A 46 1.33 13.72 -21.54
N THR A 47 2.25 14.52 -22.07
CA THR A 47 2.50 15.89 -21.58
C THR A 47 2.19 16.86 -22.71
N MET A 48 1.38 17.88 -22.43
CA MET A 48 1.01 18.89 -23.41
C MET A 48 0.93 20.29 -22.80
N PRO A 49 1.13 21.36 -23.59
CA PRO A 49 0.89 22.72 -23.14
C PRO A 49 -0.58 22.92 -22.71
N VAL A 50 -0.80 23.78 -21.72
CA VAL A 50 -2.15 24.14 -21.24
C VAL A 50 -3.02 24.66 -22.39
N SER A 51 -2.44 25.38 -23.35
CA SER A 51 -3.16 25.88 -24.52
C SER A 51 -3.69 24.77 -25.44
N SER A 52 -3.04 23.62 -25.51
CA SER A 52 -3.52 22.45 -26.25
C SER A 52 -4.63 21.74 -25.48
N LEU A 53 -4.48 21.62 -24.15
CA LEU A 53 -5.51 21.04 -23.28
C LEU A 53 -6.84 21.81 -23.38
N MET A 54 -6.79 23.15 -23.36
CA MET A 54 -7.98 24.00 -23.46
C MET A 54 -8.67 23.93 -24.83
N LYS A 55 -8.01 23.39 -25.86
CA LYS A 55 -8.57 23.20 -27.20
C LYS A 55 -9.20 21.82 -27.39
N LEU A 56 -9.07 20.91 -26.42
CA LEU A 56 -9.69 19.61 -26.51
C LEU A 56 -11.22 19.75 -26.54
N GLY A 57 -11.83 19.03 -27.46
CA GLY A 57 -13.27 18.97 -27.63
C GLY A 57 -13.70 17.54 -27.94
N LEU A 58 -14.99 17.37 -28.21
CA LEU A 58 -15.53 16.09 -28.61
C LEU A 58 -14.82 15.57 -29.87
N GLY A 59 -14.39 14.30 -29.82
CA GLY A 59 -13.65 13.65 -30.90
C GLY A 59 -12.16 13.95 -30.96
N ALA A 60 -11.60 14.73 -30.02
CA ALA A 60 -10.16 14.91 -29.93
C ALA A 60 -9.46 13.58 -29.60
N VAL A 61 -8.38 13.28 -30.33
CA VAL A 61 -7.55 12.09 -30.12
C VAL A 61 -6.25 12.52 -29.43
N ILE A 62 -5.92 11.87 -28.32
CA ILE A 62 -4.72 12.16 -27.54
C ILE A 62 -3.75 11.00 -27.72
N THR A 63 -2.53 11.29 -28.18
CA THR A 63 -1.47 10.29 -28.29
C THR A 63 -0.79 10.10 -26.94
N LEU A 64 -0.67 8.84 -26.52
CA LEU A 64 0.02 8.43 -25.31
C LEU A 64 1.47 8.03 -25.63
N ASP A 65 2.29 7.94 -24.59
CA ASP A 65 3.71 7.58 -24.65
C ASP A 65 4.00 6.07 -24.76
N LYS A 66 3.01 5.20 -24.50
CA LYS A 66 3.16 3.74 -24.60
C LYS A 66 2.93 3.20 -26.00
N GLN A 67 3.70 2.19 -26.39
CA GLN A 67 3.53 1.45 -27.64
C GLN A 67 2.52 0.30 -27.49
N ILE A 68 2.02 -0.19 -28.63
CA ILE A 68 1.14 -1.36 -28.65
C ILE A 68 1.92 -2.58 -28.13
N GLY A 69 1.35 -3.25 -27.14
CA GLY A 69 1.96 -4.41 -26.50
C GLY A 69 2.81 -4.07 -25.27
N ASP A 70 3.06 -2.78 -25.00
CA ASP A 70 3.68 -2.40 -23.74
C ASP A 70 2.74 -2.72 -22.57
N PRO A 71 3.26 -3.19 -21.43
CA PRO A 71 2.44 -3.47 -20.27
C PRO A 71 1.90 -2.16 -19.67
N VAL A 72 0.69 -2.23 -19.13
CA VAL A 72 0.07 -1.12 -18.39
C VAL A 72 0.69 -0.99 -17.01
N ASP A 73 0.72 0.24 -16.50
CA ASP A 73 1.25 0.51 -15.17
C ASP A 73 0.14 0.40 -14.13
N ILE A 74 0.46 -0.19 -12.99
CA ILE A 74 -0.45 -0.30 -11.85
C ILE A 74 0.06 0.63 -10.77
N VAL A 75 -0.76 1.63 -10.48
CA VAL A 75 -0.40 2.77 -9.66
C VAL A 75 -1.26 2.77 -8.39
N VAL A 76 -0.60 2.94 -7.25
CA VAL A 76 -1.26 3.13 -5.95
C VAL A 76 -0.72 4.43 -5.35
N ASN A 77 -1.62 5.35 -5.00
CA ASN A 77 -1.24 6.67 -4.45
C ASN A 77 -0.17 7.39 -5.30
N GLY A 78 -0.28 7.34 -6.62
CA GLY A 78 0.65 7.99 -7.54
C GLY A 78 2.01 7.31 -7.70
N ARG A 79 2.22 6.12 -7.12
CA ARG A 79 3.44 5.32 -7.32
C ARG A 79 3.16 4.06 -8.11
N VAL A 80 3.98 3.78 -9.13
CA VAL A 80 3.91 2.52 -9.86
C VAL A 80 4.41 1.39 -8.96
N ILE A 81 3.56 0.40 -8.71
CA ILE A 81 3.87 -0.76 -7.88
C ILE A 81 4.09 -2.03 -8.69
N ALA A 82 3.54 -2.09 -9.90
CA ALA A 82 3.57 -3.27 -10.75
C ALA A 82 3.29 -2.88 -12.21
N ARG A 83 3.56 -3.81 -13.11
CA ARG A 83 3.16 -3.77 -14.51
C ARG A 83 2.38 -5.02 -14.86
N GLY A 84 1.53 -4.92 -15.88
CA GLY A 84 0.74 -6.06 -16.32
C GLY A 84 0.18 -5.91 -17.72
N GLU A 85 -0.40 -6.99 -18.21
CA GLU A 85 -1.08 -7.03 -19.50
C GLU A 85 -2.59 -6.95 -19.31
N VAL A 86 -3.26 -6.17 -20.15
CA VAL A 86 -4.72 -6.06 -20.12
C VAL A 86 -5.32 -7.32 -20.73
N ILE A 87 -6.22 -7.95 -19.99
CA ILE A 87 -7.00 -9.10 -20.41
C ILE A 87 -8.48 -8.74 -20.39
N VAL A 88 -9.27 -9.42 -21.22
CA VAL A 88 -10.73 -9.35 -21.17
C VAL A 88 -11.23 -10.61 -20.50
N LEU A 89 -12.03 -10.45 -19.45
CA LEU A 89 -12.70 -11.56 -18.78
C LEU A 89 -14.03 -11.81 -19.49
N GLU A 90 -14.12 -12.94 -20.19
CA GLU A 90 -15.30 -13.41 -20.92
C GLU A 90 -16.22 -14.25 -20.02
N ASP A 91 -16.73 -13.63 -18.94
CA ASP A 91 -17.73 -14.24 -18.06
C ASP A 91 -19.13 -13.67 -18.39
N ASP A 92 -20.12 -13.83 -17.51
CA ASP A 92 -21.49 -13.28 -17.65
C ASP A 92 -21.55 -11.76 -17.93
N SER A 93 -20.47 -11.02 -17.70
CA SER A 93 -20.33 -9.62 -18.11
C SER A 93 -18.87 -9.34 -18.49
N PRO A 94 -18.59 -8.88 -19.73
CA PRO A 94 -17.23 -8.63 -20.17
C PRO A 94 -16.62 -7.49 -19.33
N ARG A 95 -15.53 -7.81 -18.64
CA ARG A 95 -14.78 -6.86 -17.82
C ARG A 95 -13.32 -6.83 -18.23
N PHE A 96 -12.69 -5.67 -18.11
CA PHE A 96 -11.24 -5.59 -18.18
C PHE A 96 -10.64 -6.19 -16.91
N GLY A 97 -9.54 -6.91 -17.07
CA GLY A 97 -8.64 -7.32 -16.00
C GLY A 97 -7.21 -7.01 -16.37
N VAL A 98 -6.31 -7.18 -15.41
CA VAL A 98 -4.87 -7.02 -15.63
C VAL A 98 -4.15 -8.22 -15.05
N SER A 99 -3.38 -8.92 -15.87
CA SER A 99 -2.48 -9.97 -15.42
C SER A 99 -1.13 -9.35 -15.07
N LEU A 100 -0.68 -9.51 -13.83
CA LEU A 100 0.60 -8.96 -13.39
C LEU A 100 1.76 -9.66 -14.12
N THR A 101 2.63 -8.88 -14.74
CA THR A 101 3.87 -9.35 -15.38
C THR A 101 5.09 -9.07 -14.52
N GLU A 102 5.11 -7.93 -13.83
CA GLU A 102 6.24 -7.48 -12.99
C GLU A 102 5.73 -6.79 -11.73
N ILE A 103 6.38 -7.01 -10.59
CA ILE A 103 6.14 -6.26 -9.35
C ILE A 103 7.39 -5.46 -9.04
N ILE A 104 7.24 -4.14 -8.91
CA ILE A 104 8.35 -3.23 -8.67
C ILE A 104 8.70 -3.26 -7.18
N GLY A 105 10.00 -3.42 -6.89
CA GLY A 105 10.50 -3.43 -5.51
C GLY A 105 10.50 -4.81 -4.85
N LYS A 106 10.29 -5.88 -5.63
CA LYS A 106 10.53 -7.26 -5.20
C LYS A 106 11.74 -7.85 -5.95
#